data_AF-A0A098ELG9-F1
#
_entry.id   AF-A0A098ELG9-F1
#
_cell.length_a   1.000
_cell.length_b   1.000
_cell.length_c   1.000
_cell.angle_alpha   90.00
_cell.angle_beta   90.00
_cell.angle_gamma   90.00
#
_symmetry.space_group_name_H-M   'P 1'
#
loop_
_entity.id
_entity.type
_entity.pdbx_description
1 polymer ?
#
loop_
_entity_poly.entity_id
_entity_poly.type
_entity_poly.pdbx_seq_one_letter_code
_entity_poly.pdbx_strand_id
1 'polypeptide(L)'
;MAFEKSLVNTIERPEINGIQKIYKFDNDMGASVIKHDYSYGGDQGLWELAVTQYEGEDWHINYNTPVTSDVEGYLSWEDVENSLRKISELEEGVY
;
A
#
# COMPACT_ATOMS: atom_id res chain seq x y z
N MET A 1 12.16 -4.92 -9.50
CA MET A 1 10.73 -5.33 -9.63
C MET A 1 9.90 -4.13 -10.08
N ALA A 2 8.64 -4.30 -10.49
CA ALA A 2 7.76 -3.16 -10.73
C ALA A 2 7.70 -2.30 -9.44
N PHE A 3 7.76 -0.97 -9.57
CA PHE A 3 7.68 0.01 -8.47
C PHE A 3 8.85 0.07 -7.46
N GLU A 4 10.00 -0.56 -7.73
CA GLU A 4 11.17 -0.50 -6.83
C GLU A 4 11.68 0.93 -6.59
N LYS A 5 11.57 1.81 -7.60
CA LYS A 5 11.91 3.25 -7.46
C LYS A 5 10.93 4.04 -6.59
N SER A 6 9.70 3.54 -6.45
CA SER A 6 8.63 4.16 -5.67
C SER A 6 8.60 3.63 -4.23
N LEU A 7 9.39 2.61 -3.91
CA LEU A 7 9.51 2.07 -2.55
C LEU A 7 10.33 3.04 -1.69
N VAL A 8 9.67 3.67 -0.72
CA VAL A 8 10.28 4.65 0.19
C VAL A 8 10.91 3.95 1.39
N ASN A 9 10.22 2.95 1.94
CA ASN A 9 10.69 2.26 3.14
C ASN A 9 10.21 0.80 3.18
N THR A 10 10.99 -0.05 3.84
CA THR A 10 10.58 -1.39 4.25
C THR A 10 10.82 -1.52 5.75
N ILE A 11 9.76 -1.83 6.48
CA ILE A 11 9.74 -1.91 7.93
C ILE A 11 9.49 -3.37 8.31
N GLU A 12 10.48 -4.01 8.93
CA GLU A 12 10.32 -5.33 9.53
C GLU A 12 9.58 -5.22 10.87
N ARG A 13 8.68 -6.16 11.13
CA ARG A 13 7.86 -6.25 12.36
C ARG A 13 7.99 -7.66 12.96
N PRO A 14 9.18 -8.03 13.46
CA PRO A 14 9.47 -9.40 13.88
C PRO A 14 8.56 -9.91 15.00
N GLU A 15 8.01 -9.02 15.82
CA GLU A 15 7.09 -9.33 16.92
C GLU A 15 5.77 -9.98 16.47
N ILE A 16 5.39 -9.78 15.21
CA ILE A 16 4.17 -10.32 14.59
C ILE A 16 4.47 -11.09 13.29
N ASN A 17 5.73 -11.52 13.10
CA ASN A 17 6.24 -12.12 11.87
C ASN A 17 5.89 -11.28 10.63
N GLY A 18 5.96 -9.96 10.77
CA GLY A 18 5.42 -9.01 9.83
C GLY A 18 6.44 -8.24 9.03
N ILE A 19 5.99 -7.67 7.92
CA ILE A 19 6.72 -6.73 7.07
C ILE A 19 5.75 -5.72 6.47
N GLN A 20 6.17 -4.45 6.38
CA GLN A 20 5.43 -3.38 5.75
C GLN A 20 6.30 -2.68 4.70
N LYS A 21 5.73 -2.41 3.54
CA LYS A 21 6.35 -1.67 2.43
C LYS A 21 5.57 -0.39 2.21
N ILE A 22 6.28 0.74 2.19
CA ILE A 22 5.70 2.07 1.98
C ILE A 22 6.10 2.56 0.59
N TYR A 23 5.11 2.90 -0.22
CA TYR A 23 5.28 3.39 -1.58
C TYR A 23 4.83 4.85 -1.69
N LYS A 24 5.58 5.64 -2.47
CA LYS A 24 5.22 6.99 -2.91
C LYS A 24 5.35 7.09 -4.43
N PHE A 25 4.34 7.67 -5.07
CA PHE A 25 4.32 7.96 -6.49
C PHE A 25 4.42 9.47 -6.75
N ASP A 26 4.64 9.84 -8.01
CA ASP A 26 4.84 11.23 -8.43
C ASP A 26 3.57 12.09 -8.31
N ASN A 27 2.39 11.46 -8.18
CA ASN A 27 1.09 12.12 -7.98
C ASN A 27 0.75 12.35 -6.49
N ASP A 28 1.75 12.29 -5.60
CA ASP A 28 1.62 12.36 -4.14
C ASP A 28 0.69 11.31 -3.51
N MET A 29 0.28 10.29 -4.28
CA MET A 29 -0.38 9.11 -3.75
C MET A 29 0.64 8.01 -3.46
N GLY A 30 0.21 7.00 -2.74
CA GLY A 30 1.06 5.90 -2.32
C GLY A 30 0.28 4.73 -1.77
N ALA A 31 1.01 3.80 -1.18
CA ALA A 31 0.41 2.68 -0.50
C ALA A 31 1.23 2.23 0.71
N SER A 32 0.52 1.83 1.76
CA SER A 32 1.04 0.98 2.82
C SER A 32 0.64 -0.46 2.52
N VAL A 33 1.61 -1.30 2.16
CA VAL A 33 1.41 -2.72 1.86
C VAL A 33 2.03 -3.55 2.98
N ILE A 34 1.22 -4.33 3.70
CA ILE A 34 1.67 -5.04 4.90
C ILE A 34 1.25 -6.50 4.86
N LYS A 35 2.06 -7.33 5.50
CA LYS A 35 1.75 -8.73 5.78
C LYS A 35 2.29 -9.06 7.16
N HIS A 36 1.44 -9.62 8.02
CA HIS A 36 1.79 -10.17 9.32
C HIS A 36 0.75 -11.19 9.79
N ASP A 37 1.03 -11.96 10.83
CA ASP A 37 0.16 -13.06 11.28
C ASP A 37 -1.29 -12.64 11.59
N TYR A 38 -1.51 -11.38 11.97
CA TYR A 38 -2.83 -10.81 12.26
C TYR A 38 -3.47 -9.95 11.13
N SER A 39 -2.82 -9.86 9.97
CA SER A 39 -3.31 -9.08 8.82
C SER A 39 -4.33 -9.90 8.04
N TYR A 40 -5.19 -9.26 7.26
CA TYR A 40 -6.20 -9.98 6.48
C TYR A 40 -5.55 -10.90 5.43
N GLY A 41 -5.51 -12.21 5.73
CA GLY A 41 -4.89 -13.24 4.90
C GLY A 41 -3.39 -13.45 5.14
N GLY A 42 -2.79 -12.77 6.13
CA GLY A 42 -1.36 -12.88 6.40
C GLY A 42 -0.91 -14.27 6.83
N ASP A 43 -1.75 -14.99 7.59
CA ASP A 43 -1.58 -16.40 7.95
C ASP A 43 -1.57 -17.35 6.73
N GLN A 44 -2.11 -16.88 5.59
CA GLN A 44 -2.09 -17.57 4.29
C GLN A 44 -0.97 -17.08 3.37
N GLY A 45 -0.12 -16.15 3.86
CA GLY A 45 0.95 -15.54 3.08
C GLY A 45 0.50 -14.41 2.15
N LEU A 46 -0.77 -13.98 2.25
CA LEU A 46 -1.35 -12.87 1.49
C LEU A 46 -1.07 -11.52 2.15
N TRP A 47 -1.33 -10.45 1.42
CA TRP A 47 -1.06 -9.07 1.82
C TRP A 47 -2.34 -8.29 2.05
N GLU A 48 -2.21 -7.18 2.78
CA GLU A 48 -3.20 -6.12 2.80
C GLU A 48 -2.59 -4.78 2.35
N LEU A 49 -3.43 -3.91 1.78
CA LEU A 49 -3.05 -2.65 1.17
C LEU A 49 -4.00 -1.54 1.61
N ALA A 50 -3.42 -0.43 2.05
CA ALA A 50 -4.12 0.84 2.25
C ALA A 50 -3.55 1.90 1.31
N VAL A 51 -4.41 2.66 0.63
CA VAL A 51 -3.98 3.81 -0.18
C VAL A 51 -3.56 4.94 0.75
N THR A 52 -2.46 5.62 0.42
CA THR A 52 -1.94 6.72 1.22
C THR A 52 -1.84 7.99 0.37
N GLN A 53 -1.96 9.14 1.02
CA GLN A 53 -1.73 10.44 0.40
C GLN A 53 -0.63 11.17 1.17
N TYR A 54 0.29 11.79 0.43
CA TYR A 54 1.41 12.53 0.97
C TYR A 54 1.10 14.03 1.08
N GLU A 55 1.51 14.61 2.20
CA GLU A 55 1.55 16.05 2.44
C GLU A 55 3.01 16.41 2.75
N GLY A 56 3.79 16.65 1.70
CA GLY A 56 5.24 16.79 1.81
C GLY A 56 5.94 15.46 2.11
N GLU A 57 6.59 15.38 3.27
CA GLU A 57 7.28 14.16 3.75
C GLU A 57 6.36 13.24 4.57
N ASP A 58 5.28 13.78 5.12
CA ASP A 58 4.29 13.04 5.89
C ASP A 58 3.23 12.40 4.98
N TRP A 59 2.56 11.37 5.47
CA TRP A 59 1.46 10.73 4.76
C TRP A 59 0.37 10.23 5.71
N HIS A 60 -0.85 10.10 5.20
CA HIS A 60 -1.99 9.52 5.88
C HIS A 60 -2.73 8.54 4.98
N ILE A 61 -3.52 7.63 5.55
CA ILE A 61 -4.37 6.73 4.77
C ILE A 61 -5.52 7.55 4.16
N ASN A 62 -5.72 7.39 2.86
CA ASN A 62 -6.83 8.01 2.14
C ASN A 62 -7.89 6.95 1.80
N TYR A 63 -9.07 7.08 2.41
CA TYR A 63 -10.24 6.21 2.20
C TYR A 63 -11.19 6.73 1.11
N ASN A 64 -10.93 7.93 0.59
CA ASN A 64 -11.67 8.47 -0.54
C ASN A 64 -10.81 8.23 -1.76
N THR A 65 -10.78 7.02 -2.32
CA THR A 65 -10.10 6.77 -3.60
C THR A 65 -10.94 5.80 -4.42
N PRO A 66 -10.86 5.86 -5.76
CA PRO A 66 -11.57 4.91 -6.62
C PRO A 66 -10.87 3.55 -6.66
N VAL A 67 -9.66 3.43 -6.07
CA VAL A 67 -8.94 2.16 -5.94
C VAL A 67 -9.59 1.32 -4.86
N THR A 68 -9.72 1.88 -3.65
CA THR A 68 -10.44 1.30 -2.53
C THR A 68 -10.90 2.41 -1.57
N SER A 69 -11.99 2.14 -0.86
CA SER A 69 -12.49 2.98 0.24
C SER A 69 -12.18 2.42 1.63
N ASP A 70 -11.41 1.34 1.72
CA ASP A 70 -11.00 0.67 2.96
C ASP A 70 -9.64 -0.02 2.77
N VAL A 71 -9.11 -0.64 3.82
CA VAL A 71 -7.97 -1.56 3.72
C VAL A 71 -8.40 -2.82 2.97
N GLU A 72 -7.75 -3.10 1.85
CA GLU A 72 -7.98 -4.33 1.08
C GLU A 72 -7.09 -5.44 1.60
N GLY A 73 -7.69 -6.56 2.03
CA GLY A 73 -6.99 -7.75 2.49
C GLY A 73 -7.00 -8.90 1.49
N TYR A 74 -6.37 -10.02 1.86
CA TYR A 74 -6.33 -11.26 1.09
C TYR A 74 -5.76 -11.09 -0.33
N LEU A 75 -4.79 -10.19 -0.49
CA LEU A 75 -4.18 -9.86 -1.78
C LEU A 75 -2.99 -10.78 -2.08
N SER A 76 -2.96 -11.37 -3.28
CA SER A 76 -1.71 -11.91 -3.81
C SER A 76 -0.75 -10.76 -4.15
N TRP A 77 0.53 -11.08 -4.40
CA TRP A 77 1.47 -10.04 -4.85
C TRP A 77 1.07 -9.43 -6.19
N GLU A 78 0.45 -10.20 -7.08
CA GLU A 78 -0.07 -9.70 -8.36
C GLU A 78 -1.23 -8.70 -8.15
N ASP A 79 -2.11 -8.97 -7.18
CA ASP A 79 -3.18 -8.04 -6.82
C ASP A 79 -2.61 -6.73 -6.23
N VAL A 80 -1.59 -6.83 -5.37
CA VAL A 80 -0.85 -5.67 -4.86
C VAL A 80 -0.25 -4.86 -6.01
N GLU A 81 0.46 -5.49 -6.95
CA GLU A 81 1.05 -4.79 -8.11
C GLU A 81 -0.02 -4.11 -8.98
N ASN A 82 -1.18 -4.75 -9.15
CA ASN A 82 -2.31 -4.16 -9.86
C ASN A 82 -2.86 -2.92 -9.15
N SER A 83 -3.01 -2.95 -7.83
CA SER A 83 -3.44 -1.79 -7.04
C SER A 83 -2.39 -0.68 -7.06
N LEU A 84 -1.10 -0.99 -6.90
CA LEU A 84 0.00 -0.01 -7.00
C LEU A 84 -0.01 0.71 -8.34
N ARG A 85 -0.23 0.00 -9.45
CA ARG A 85 -0.37 0.61 -10.78
C ARG A 85 -1.54 1.60 -10.81
N LYS A 86 -2.74 1.19 -10.35
CA LYS A 86 -3.91 2.07 -10.33
C LYS A 86 -3.69 3.33 -9.50
N ILE A 87 -3.05 3.20 -8.34
CA ILE A 87 -2.72 4.33 -7.46
C ILE A 87 -1.75 5.30 -8.15
N SER A 88 -0.74 4.78 -8.85
CA SER A 88 0.23 5.61 -9.59
C SER A 88 -0.37 6.40 -10.75
N GLU A 89 -1.56 6.01 -11.21
CA GLU A 89 -2.29 6.61 -12.33
C GLU A 89 -3.44 7.53 -11.87
N LEU A 90 -3.65 7.72 -10.55
CA LEU A 90 -4.67 8.63 -10.03
C LEU A 90 -4.36 10.09 -10.40
N GLU A 91 -5.38 10.81 -10.87
CA GLU A 91 -5.29 12.25 -11.09
C GLU A 91 -5.34 13.01 -9.76
N GLU A 92 -4.48 14.00 -9.61
CA GLU A 92 -4.39 14.88 -8.44
C GLU A 92 -5.70 15.68 -8.26
N GLY A 93 -6.25 15.69 -7.04
CA GLY A 93 -7.32 16.63 -6.66
C GLY A 93 -8.77 16.18 -6.88
N VAL A 94 -9.04 14.87 -7.03
CA VAL A 94 -10.41 14.37 -7.29
C VAL A 94 -11.06 13.64 -6.09
N TYR A 95 -10.41 13.51 -4.93
CA TYR A 95 -10.95 12.65 -3.86
C TYR A 95 -10.70 13.12 -2.42
#